data_AF-A0A1E4SUE6-F1
#
_entry.id   AF-A0A1E4SUE6-F1
#
_cell.length_a   1.000
_cell.length_b   1.000
_cell.length_c   1.000
_cell.angle_alpha   90.00
_cell.angle_beta   90.00
_cell.angle_gamma   90.00
#
_symmetry.space_group_name_H-M   'P 1'
#
loop_
_entity.id
_entity.type
_entity.pdbx_description
1 polymer ?
#
loop_
_entity_poly.entity_id
_entity_poly.type
_entity_poly.pdbx_seq_one_letter_code
_entity_poly.pdbx_strand_id
1 'polypeptide(L)'
;MNKWFRSILTISTINIGLVYSIPIDQQQQQQQQQQQQQQQHFIGEQGEYLNNSLISTEQAVASFIELPSYNISMMATTPFPQWLTDFTGLTQWPGSEPPYIPMDFIDFNKIPNYPKREAGQCPNERELCSFDCFKCLSYDDISTCNKLSQTFDDGPSASTPKLLKKLKQKTTFFTLGMNIVRYPKIYNKILKKGHLIGSHTWSHKFLPSLSNENIIAQLQWANWAMNATGNHLPKWYRPPYGGIDDRVRSIARQFGMQAVLWDYDTFDWQMETNPPTRKPSDILKDVKKWKKKNDGGLILEHDAYASTVAVGIDVGKSIGKDQLTVAKCVESIDYIRVFE
;
A
#
# COMPACT_ATOMS: atom_id res chain seq x y z
N MET A 1 24.34 -45.41 54.90
CA MET A 1 23.73 -44.83 53.69
C MET A 1 23.26 -43.42 54.00
N ASN A 2 23.97 -42.46 53.39
CA ASN A 2 23.71 -41.05 53.09
C ASN A 2 23.13 -40.08 54.15
N LYS A 3 24.04 -39.19 54.56
CA LYS A 3 23.95 -37.95 55.33
C LYS A 3 22.90 -36.97 54.79
N TRP A 4 22.10 -36.39 55.68
CA TRP A 4 21.54 -35.06 55.55
C TRP A 4 21.68 -34.34 56.89
N PHE A 5 22.53 -33.32 56.94
CA PHE A 5 22.72 -32.42 58.07
C PHE A 5 22.45 -30.98 57.62
N ARG A 6 22.06 -30.19 58.61
CA ARG A 6 21.41 -28.88 58.57
C ARG A 6 22.28 -27.71 58.08
N SER A 7 21.57 -26.67 57.64
CA SER A 7 21.73 -25.24 57.98
C SER A 7 22.68 -24.30 57.20
N ILE A 8 22.05 -23.20 56.74
CA ILE A 8 22.42 -21.76 56.92
C ILE A 8 23.37 -21.06 55.90
N LEU A 9 22.79 -19.98 55.31
CA LEU A 9 23.34 -18.69 54.81
C LEU A 9 24.74 -18.66 54.16
N THR A 10 24.83 -18.26 52.88
CA THR A 10 25.44 -16.97 52.42
C THR A 10 25.41 -16.82 50.89
N ILE A 11 25.49 -15.54 50.48
CA ILE A 11 25.39 -14.94 49.14
C ILE A 11 26.47 -15.42 48.16
N SER A 12 26.09 -15.65 46.90
CA SER A 12 26.99 -15.44 45.76
C SER A 12 26.22 -15.05 44.49
N THR A 13 26.72 -13.99 43.88
CA THR A 13 26.31 -13.37 42.62
C THR A 13 26.36 -14.35 41.44
N ILE A 14 25.27 -14.44 40.67
CA ILE A 14 25.32 -14.94 39.30
C ILE A 14 25.22 -13.75 38.34
N ASN A 15 26.33 -13.53 37.67
CA ASN A 15 26.48 -12.66 36.51
C ASN A 15 25.70 -13.31 35.34
N ILE A 16 24.60 -12.69 34.90
CA ILE A 16 23.93 -13.05 33.65
C ILE A 16 24.03 -11.84 32.73
N GLY A 17 24.77 -12.05 31.64
CA GLY A 17 25.20 -11.02 30.72
C GLY A 17 24.07 -10.21 30.12
N LEU A 18 24.40 -8.94 29.89
CA LEU A 18 23.74 -8.02 28.98
C LEU A 18 23.46 -8.72 27.63
N VAL A 19 22.21 -9.08 27.40
CA VAL A 19 21.70 -9.31 26.05
C VAL A 19 21.54 -7.93 25.43
N TYR A 20 22.49 -7.55 24.59
CA TYR A 20 22.37 -6.40 23.71
C TYR A 20 21.17 -6.64 22.78
N SER A 21 20.05 -5.99 23.06
CA SER A 21 18.95 -5.80 22.12
C SER A 21 19.44 -4.94 20.96
N ILE A 22 19.60 -5.54 19.78
CA ILE A 22 19.83 -4.82 18.54
C ILE A 22 18.50 -4.13 18.17
N PRO A 23 18.44 -2.80 17.97
CA PRO A 23 17.19 -2.11 17.71
C PRO A 23 16.69 -2.44 16.31
N ILE A 24 15.50 -3.04 16.23
CA ILE A 24 14.77 -3.34 14.98
C ILE A 24 14.27 -2.03 14.29
N ASP A 25 14.31 -0.91 15.00
CA ASP A 25 13.63 0.35 14.66
C ASP A 25 14.37 1.20 13.59
N GLN A 26 15.70 1.36 13.69
CA GLN A 26 16.44 2.23 12.75
C GLN A 26 16.56 1.67 11.33
N GLN A 27 16.57 0.35 11.19
CA GLN A 27 16.70 -0.29 9.88
C GLN A 27 15.40 -0.15 9.08
N GLN A 28 14.24 -0.24 9.74
CA GLN A 28 12.94 -0.06 9.12
C GLN A 28 12.68 1.41 8.72
N GLN A 29 13.13 2.36 9.53
CA GLN A 29 13.04 3.79 9.22
C GLN A 29 13.93 4.20 8.03
N GLN A 30 15.19 3.73 7.96
CA GLN A 30 16.04 3.93 6.79
C GLN A 30 15.49 3.24 5.53
N GLN A 31 14.82 2.11 5.68
CA GLN A 31 14.20 1.36 4.57
C GLN A 31 12.99 2.10 3.98
N GLN A 32 12.15 2.74 4.80
CA GLN A 32 11.05 3.59 4.32
C GLN A 32 11.55 4.83 3.57
N GLN A 33 12.66 5.44 4.02
CA GLN A 33 13.31 6.53 3.29
C GLN A 33 13.90 6.07 1.94
N GLN A 34 14.40 4.82 1.86
CA GLN A 34 14.87 4.25 0.59
C GLN A 34 13.73 3.90 -0.38
N GLN A 35 12.57 3.44 0.11
CA GLN A 35 11.36 3.29 -0.72
C GLN A 35 10.93 4.62 -1.36
N GLN A 36 11.03 5.73 -0.61
CA GLN A 36 10.72 7.07 -1.13
C GLN A 36 11.70 7.55 -2.21
N GLN A 37 13.00 7.32 -2.03
CA GLN A 37 14.01 7.72 -3.02
C GLN A 37 13.83 6.99 -4.37
N GLN A 38 13.36 5.74 -4.35
CA GLN A 38 13.07 4.97 -5.57
C GLN A 38 11.79 5.45 -6.27
N GLN A 39 10.78 5.90 -5.52
CA GLN A 39 9.57 6.48 -6.09
C GLN A 39 9.77 7.91 -6.64
N GLN A 40 10.74 8.69 -6.14
CA GLN A 40 11.12 9.95 -6.78
C GLN A 40 11.74 9.74 -8.18
N HIS A 41 12.45 8.63 -8.39
CA HIS A 41 12.90 8.22 -9.74
C HIS A 41 11.71 7.91 -10.66
N PHE A 42 10.64 7.34 -10.10
CA PHE A 42 9.37 7.08 -10.78
C PHE A 42 8.62 8.36 -11.20
N ILE A 43 8.71 9.43 -10.42
CA ILE A 43 8.14 10.75 -10.77
C ILE A 43 9.03 11.49 -11.78
N GLY A 44 10.36 11.36 -11.67
CA GLY A 44 11.33 11.97 -12.59
C GLY A 44 11.20 11.46 -14.02
N GLU A 45 11.10 10.15 -14.23
CA GLU A 45 10.86 9.57 -15.56
C GLU A 45 9.42 9.83 -16.07
N GLN A 46 8.44 10.05 -15.19
CA GLN A 46 7.05 10.31 -15.59
C GLN A 46 6.75 11.79 -15.90
N GLY A 47 7.54 12.73 -15.36
CA GLY A 47 7.43 14.16 -15.67
C GLY A 47 7.92 14.53 -17.08
N GLU A 48 8.88 13.79 -17.64
CA GLU A 48 9.39 14.06 -18.99
C GLU A 48 8.41 13.64 -20.11
N TYR A 49 7.56 12.64 -19.87
CA TYR A 49 6.57 12.20 -20.88
C TYR A 49 5.36 13.14 -21.01
N LEU A 50 5.06 13.96 -20.01
CA LEU A 50 3.98 14.95 -20.09
C LEU A 50 4.44 16.29 -20.70
N ASN A 51 5.73 16.63 -20.60
CA ASN A 51 6.27 17.90 -21.12
C ASN A 51 6.75 17.86 -22.57
N ASN A 52 7.03 16.70 -23.16
CA ASN A 52 7.59 16.60 -24.51
C ASN A 52 6.56 16.53 -25.65
N SER A 53 5.32 17.02 -25.46
CA SER A 53 4.31 17.06 -26.54
C SER A 53 4.42 18.28 -27.48
N LEU A 54 5.47 19.10 -27.35
CA LEU A 54 5.72 20.22 -28.25
C LEU A 54 7.22 20.35 -28.52
N ILE A 55 7.76 19.63 -29.51
CA ILE A 55 8.86 20.09 -30.39
C ILE A 55 8.88 19.19 -31.64
N SER A 56 9.11 19.86 -32.77
CA SER A 56 8.99 19.47 -34.16
C SER A 56 9.68 18.17 -34.59
N THR A 57 8.99 17.46 -35.48
CA THR A 57 9.52 16.51 -36.46
C THR A 57 10.70 17.07 -37.25
N GLU A 58 11.84 16.38 -37.28
CA GLU A 58 12.54 15.98 -38.51
C GLU A 58 13.83 15.15 -38.22
N GLN A 59 13.97 14.07 -39.00
CA GLN A 59 15.23 13.43 -39.44
C GLN A 59 16.14 12.72 -38.42
N ALA A 60 16.07 11.38 -38.42
CA ALA A 60 17.23 10.53 -38.76
C ALA A 60 16.81 9.05 -38.89
N VAL A 61 17.01 8.51 -40.09
CA VAL A 61 16.88 7.09 -40.45
C VAL A 61 18.24 6.42 -40.31
N ALA A 62 18.36 5.32 -39.57
CA ALA A 62 19.28 4.20 -39.87
C ALA A 62 19.03 2.96 -38.97
N SER A 63 18.50 1.92 -39.61
CA SER A 63 18.70 0.48 -39.35
C SER A 63 18.74 -0.06 -37.91
N PHE A 64 17.62 -0.58 -37.42
CA PHE A 64 17.61 -1.76 -36.53
C PHE A 64 16.30 -2.55 -36.71
N ILE A 65 16.48 -3.81 -37.15
CA ILE A 65 15.64 -5.01 -36.94
C ILE A 65 14.15 -4.75 -36.61
N GLU A 66 13.27 -5.08 -37.55
CA GLU A 66 11.81 -5.14 -37.35
C GLU A 66 11.45 -6.09 -36.20
N LEU A 67 11.31 -5.54 -34.99
CA LEU A 67 10.45 -6.14 -33.97
C LEU A 67 9.01 -5.79 -34.33
N PRO A 68 8.05 -6.73 -34.24
CA PRO A 68 6.67 -6.46 -34.60
C PRO A 68 6.18 -5.27 -33.79
N SER A 69 5.71 -4.24 -34.49
CA SER A 69 5.09 -3.05 -33.93
C SER A 69 3.91 -3.51 -33.08
N TYR A 70 4.15 -3.66 -31.78
CA TYR A 70 3.07 -3.69 -30.81
C TYR A 70 2.45 -2.31 -30.90
N ASN A 71 1.33 -2.25 -31.61
CA ASN A 71 0.52 -1.06 -31.70
C ASN A 71 0.16 -0.72 -30.25
N ILE A 72 0.90 0.21 -29.64
CA ILE A 72 0.55 0.82 -28.35
C ILE A 72 -0.67 1.66 -28.69
N SER A 73 -1.81 0.99 -28.85
CA SER A 73 -3.12 1.58 -28.68
C SER A 73 -3.00 2.35 -27.38
N MET A 74 -2.90 3.68 -27.46
CA MET A 74 -2.96 4.56 -26.30
C MET A 74 -4.09 4.03 -25.43
N MET A 75 -3.75 3.41 -24.30
CA MET A 75 -4.78 2.83 -23.46
C MET A 75 -5.61 4.00 -23.00
N ALA A 76 -6.86 4.08 -23.48
CA ALA A 76 -7.78 5.14 -23.08
C ALA A 76 -7.80 5.20 -21.55
N THR A 77 -7.35 6.33 -21.01
CA THR A 77 -7.41 6.63 -19.58
C THR A 77 -8.87 6.81 -19.17
N THR A 78 -9.14 6.81 -17.87
CA THR A 78 -10.47 7.16 -17.36
C THR A 78 -10.79 8.59 -17.78
N PRO A 79 -11.84 8.83 -18.58
CA PRO A 79 -12.25 10.19 -18.92
C PRO A 79 -12.59 10.97 -17.66
N PHE A 80 -12.28 12.26 -17.63
CA PHE A 80 -12.74 13.12 -16.55
C PHE A 80 -14.26 13.30 -16.67
N PRO A 81 -15.08 12.87 -15.70
CA PRO A 81 -16.51 12.80 -15.88
C PRO A 81 -17.17 14.17 -15.70
N GLN A 82 -18.26 14.41 -16.44
CA GLN A 82 -18.97 15.69 -16.41
C GLN A 82 -19.44 16.07 -14.99
N TRP A 83 -19.95 15.13 -14.21
CA TRP A 83 -20.39 15.42 -12.83
C TRP A 83 -19.25 15.94 -11.94
N LEU A 84 -18.01 15.53 -12.20
CA LEU A 84 -16.86 16.01 -11.44
C LEU A 84 -16.43 17.40 -11.94
N THR A 85 -16.61 17.69 -13.23
CA THR A 85 -16.46 19.05 -13.77
C THR A 85 -17.50 19.97 -13.17
N ASP A 86 -18.76 19.58 -13.11
CA ASP A 86 -19.83 20.38 -12.53
C ASP A 86 -19.58 20.66 -11.04
N PHE A 87 -18.98 19.71 -10.33
CA PHE A 87 -18.67 19.84 -8.91
C PHE A 87 -17.40 20.67 -8.63
N THR A 88 -16.32 20.48 -9.40
CA THR A 88 -15.00 21.06 -9.11
C THR A 88 -14.61 22.24 -9.99
N GLY A 89 -15.28 22.42 -11.13
CA GLY A 89 -14.86 23.33 -12.20
C GLY A 89 -13.64 22.85 -13.00
N LEU A 90 -13.07 21.68 -12.68
CA LEU A 90 -11.91 21.12 -13.37
C LEU A 90 -12.34 20.26 -14.56
N THR A 91 -11.43 20.07 -15.52
CA THR A 91 -11.70 19.28 -16.74
C THR A 91 -10.68 18.15 -16.95
N GLN A 92 -9.74 17.99 -16.02
CA GLN A 92 -8.69 16.99 -16.09
C GLN A 92 -8.32 16.47 -14.71
N TRP A 93 -7.85 15.23 -14.66
CA TRP A 93 -7.33 14.62 -13.44
C TRP A 93 -6.05 15.35 -13.01
N PRO A 94 -5.81 15.56 -11.70
CA PRO A 94 -4.65 16.28 -11.23
C PRO A 94 -3.35 15.45 -11.34
N GLY A 95 -2.21 16.12 -11.17
CA GLY A 95 -0.92 15.46 -11.00
C GLY A 95 -0.78 14.79 -9.63
N SER A 96 0.45 14.55 -9.19
CA SER A 96 0.74 13.87 -7.92
C SER A 96 0.38 14.68 -6.67
N GLU A 97 0.18 15.99 -6.78
CA GLU A 97 -0.35 16.84 -5.70
C GLU A 97 -1.76 17.30 -6.09
N PRO A 98 -2.81 16.55 -5.71
CA PRO A 98 -4.16 16.89 -6.07
C PRO A 98 -4.64 18.11 -5.27
N PRO A 99 -5.43 19.02 -5.87
CA PRO A 99 -5.95 20.17 -5.16
C PRO A 99 -6.96 19.73 -4.09
N TYR A 100 -6.97 20.42 -2.95
CA TYR A 100 -8.01 20.28 -1.96
C TYR A 100 -9.32 20.90 -2.46
N ILE A 101 -10.38 20.09 -2.47
CA ILE A 101 -11.75 20.54 -2.71
C ILE A 101 -12.50 20.39 -1.38
N PRO A 102 -13.09 21.46 -0.82
CA PRO A 102 -13.84 21.38 0.42
C PRO A 102 -14.98 20.37 0.35
N MET A 103 -15.13 19.59 1.43
CA MET A 103 -16.18 18.58 1.55
C MET A 103 -17.01 18.89 2.80
N ASP A 104 -18.31 19.16 2.63
CA ASP A 104 -19.18 19.64 3.72
C ASP A 104 -19.33 18.66 4.89
N PHE A 105 -19.04 17.37 4.66
CA PHE A 105 -19.09 16.34 5.71
C PHE A 105 -17.81 16.25 6.54
N ILE A 106 -16.74 16.97 6.17
CA ILE A 106 -15.50 17.00 6.94
C ILE A 106 -15.57 18.04 8.05
N ASP A 107 -15.56 17.56 9.29
CA ASP A 107 -15.48 18.34 10.51
C ASP A 107 -14.04 18.40 11.01
N PHE A 108 -13.38 19.53 10.76
CA PHE A 108 -12.00 19.78 11.19
C PHE A 108 -11.84 19.78 12.71
N ASN A 109 -12.90 20.05 13.49
CA ASN A 109 -12.83 20.06 14.96
C ASN A 109 -12.68 18.65 15.54
N LYS A 110 -13.03 17.62 14.76
CA LYS A 110 -12.85 16.20 15.14
C LYS A 110 -11.48 15.65 14.76
N ILE A 111 -10.66 16.43 14.05
CA ILE A 111 -9.32 16.00 13.68
C ILE A 111 -8.39 16.37 14.86
N PRO A 112 -7.75 15.38 15.51
CA PRO A 112 -6.80 15.67 16.58
C PRO A 112 -5.67 16.58 16.10
N ASN A 113 -5.19 17.45 16.98
CA ASN A 113 -4.08 18.33 16.66
C ASN A 113 -2.74 17.64 16.97
N TYR A 114 -2.17 16.98 15.96
CA TYR A 114 -0.83 16.41 16.02
C TYR A 114 0.11 17.09 15.02
N PRO A 115 1.40 17.26 15.36
CA PRO A 115 2.36 17.81 14.42
C PRO A 115 2.55 16.87 13.22
N LYS A 116 2.73 17.47 12.05
CA LYS A 116 3.16 16.74 10.85
C LYS A 116 4.57 16.21 11.08
N ARG A 117 4.88 15.06 10.47
CA ARG A 117 6.20 14.44 10.55
C ARG A 117 6.61 13.79 9.25
N GLU A 118 7.90 13.76 8.98
CA GLU A 118 8.45 13.03 7.84
C GLU A 118 8.57 11.53 8.13
N ALA A 119 8.67 10.73 7.07
CA ALA A 119 8.87 9.30 7.21
C ALA A 119 10.20 8.98 7.93
N GLY A 120 10.15 8.02 8.85
CA GLY A 120 11.27 7.67 9.72
C GLY A 120 11.49 8.63 10.90
N GLN A 121 10.77 9.76 10.99
CA GLN A 121 10.81 10.62 12.17
C GLN A 121 9.70 10.22 13.14
N CYS A 122 10.02 9.32 14.06
CA CYS A 122 9.07 8.84 15.06
C CYS A 122 9.11 9.70 16.33
N PRO A 123 7.98 10.29 16.76
CA PRO A 123 7.88 10.99 18.05
C PRO A 123 7.97 9.99 19.21
N ASN A 124 7.80 10.42 20.47
CA ASN A 124 7.67 9.43 21.55
C ASN A 124 6.35 8.66 21.46
N GLU A 125 6.35 7.35 21.67
CA GLU A 125 5.17 6.47 21.54
C GLU A 125 3.97 6.90 22.41
N ARG A 126 4.24 7.46 23.59
CA ARG A 126 3.18 7.95 24.50
C ARG A 126 2.39 9.13 23.94
N GLU A 127 2.90 9.79 22.91
CA GLU A 127 2.33 11.02 22.37
C GLU A 127 1.51 10.77 21.10
N LEU A 128 1.75 9.67 20.38
CA LEU A 128 1.12 9.39 19.08
C LEU A 128 0.99 7.90 18.79
N CYS A 129 -0.24 7.42 18.61
CA CYS A 129 -0.47 6.08 18.06
C CYS A 129 -0.16 6.07 16.56
N SER A 130 0.97 5.46 16.18
CA SER A 130 1.42 5.35 14.78
C SER A 130 1.81 3.91 14.42
N PHE A 131 1.32 3.41 13.28
CA PHE A 131 1.65 2.05 12.84
C PHE A 131 3.06 1.95 12.24
N ASP A 132 3.49 2.92 11.44
CA ASP A 132 4.84 2.92 10.87
C ASP A 132 5.92 3.03 11.94
N CYS A 133 5.65 3.73 13.04
CA CYS A 133 6.59 3.87 14.15
C CYS A 133 6.51 2.72 15.17
N PHE A 134 5.31 2.42 15.66
CA PHE A 134 5.14 1.57 16.85
C PHE A 134 4.29 0.33 16.60
N LYS A 135 3.86 0.10 15.35
CA LYS A 135 2.81 -0.87 15.03
C LYS A 135 1.54 -0.65 15.87
N CYS A 136 1.31 0.58 16.31
CA CYS A 136 0.13 0.93 17.10
C CYS A 136 -1.12 0.88 16.22
N LEU A 137 -2.09 0.09 16.66
CA LEU A 137 -3.38 -0.10 16.00
C LEU A 137 -4.47 0.61 16.79
N SER A 138 -5.36 1.29 16.09
CA SER A 138 -6.63 1.75 16.67
C SER A 138 -7.65 0.61 16.66
N TYR A 139 -8.76 0.80 17.38
CA TYR A 139 -9.76 -0.24 17.62
C TYR A 139 -10.43 -0.81 16.35
N ASP A 140 -10.42 -0.05 15.26
CA ASP A 140 -11.03 -0.37 13.97
C ASP A 140 -10.01 -0.57 12.85
N ASP A 141 -8.70 -0.54 13.16
CA ASP A 141 -7.65 -0.86 12.20
C ASP A 141 -7.61 -2.38 11.98
N ILE A 142 -7.61 -2.81 10.72
CA ILE A 142 -7.47 -4.23 10.37
C ILE A 142 -6.01 -4.54 10.08
N SER A 143 -5.38 -5.41 10.84
CA SER A 143 -3.96 -5.79 10.64
C SER A 143 -3.75 -7.26 10.33
N THR A 144 -4.73 -8.12 10.57
CA THR A 144 -4.61 -9.57 10.43
C THR A 144 -5.89 -10.21 9.88
N CYS A 145 -5.81 -11.50 9.56
CA CYS A 145 -6.90 -12.32 9.06
C CYS A 145 -6.78 -13.72 9.63
N ASN A 146 -7.89 -14.40 9.87
CA ASN A 146 -7.90 -15.80 10.33
C ASN A 146 -7.39 -16.82 9.28
N LYS A 147 -7.07 -16.35 8.07
CA LYS A 147 -6.44 -17.11 6.98
C LYS A 147 -5.27 -16.31 6.44
N LEU A 148 -4.18 -16.99 6.11
CA LEU A 148 -3.06 -16.39 5.38
C LEU A 148 -3.56 -15.86 4.03
N SER A 149 -3.67 -14.54 3.90
CA SER A 149 -4.30 -13.89 2.76
C SER A 149 -3.38 -12.85 2.17
N GLN A 150 -3.08 -13.00 0.87
CA GLN A 150 -2.29 -12.01 0.14
C GLN A 150 -3.09 -10.73 -0.03
N THR A 151 -2.38 -9.61 -0.04
CA THR A 151 -2.89 -8.30 -0.46
C THR A 151 -1.84 -7.62 -1.34
N PHE A 152 -2.27 -6.87 -2.33
CA PHE A 152 -1.38 -6.27 -3.34
C PHE A 152 -1.56 -4.75 -3.41
N ASP A 153 -0.47 -4.02 -3.21
CA ASP A 153 -0.44 -2.55 -3.23
C ASP A 153 0.12 -2.01 -4.55
N ASP A 154 -0.08 -0.70 -4.74
CA ASP A 154 0.44 0.17 -5.81
C ASP A 154 -0.15 0.01 -7.20
N GLY A 155 -0.89 -1.08 -7.46
CA GLY A 155 -1.57 -1.27 -8.73
C GLY A 155 -2.71 -0.28 -9.02
N PRO A 156 -3.43 -0.48 -10.14
CA PRO A 156 -3.10 -1.43 -11.19
C PRO A 156 -1.86 -0.98 -11.98
N SER A 157 -1.15 -1.93 -12.55
CA SER A 157 0.04 -1.70 -13.39
C SER A 157 -0.03 -2.53 -14.66
N ALA A 158 0.93 -2.34 -15.57
CA ALA A 158 1.11 -3.23 -16.72
C ALA A 158 1.37 -4.70 -16.33
N SER A 159 1.83 -4.95 -15.10
CA SER A 159 2.13 -6.29 -14.57
C SER A 159 0.92 -6.98 -13.94
N THR A 160 -0.06 -6.23 -13.43
CA THR A 160 -1.29 -6.76 -12.78
C THR A 160 -2.02 -7.82 -13.62
N PRO A 161 -2.19 -7.70 -14.96
CA PRO A 161 -2.85 -8.74 -15.75
C PRO A 161 -2.19 -10.12 -15.66
N LYS A 162 -0.87 -10.19 -15.48
CA LYS A 162 -0.12 -11.45 -15.30
C LYS A 162 -0.47 -12.08 -13.95
N LEU A 163 -0.53 -11.28 -12.89
CA LEU A 163 -0.96 -11.71 -11.56
C LEU A 163 -2.40 -12.26 -11.61
N LEU A 164 -3.34 -11.49 -12.17
CA LEU A 164 -4.74 -11.87 -12.30
C LEU A 164 -4.95 -13.18 -13.08
N LYS A 165 -4.08 -13.53 -14.04
CA LYS A 165 -4.15 -14.80 -14.78
C LYS A 165 -3.77 -16.01 -13.89
N LYS A 166 -2.98 -15.78 -12.84
CA LYS A 166 -2.38 -16.84 -12.01
C LYS A 166 -3.04 -16.97 -10.64
N LEU A 167 -3.69 -15.92 -10.14
CA LEU A 167 -4.52 -15.99 -8.95
C LEU A 167 -5.66 -16.99 -9.15
N LYS A 168 -5.81 -17.94 -8.22
CA LYS A 168 -6.88 -18.94 -8.22
C LYS A 168 -8.01 -18.62 -7.24
N GLN A 169 -7.79 -17.62 -6.40
CA GLN A 169 -8.64 -17.20 -5.31
C GLN A 169 -8.80 -15.69 -5.34
N LYS A 170 -9.87 -15.20 -4.72
CA LYS A 170 -10.11 -13.77 -4.52
C LYS A 170 -9.13 -13.26 -3.47
N THR A 171 -8.70 -12.02 -3.63
CA THR A 171 -7.70 -11.33 -2.79
C THR A 171 -8.05 -9.84 -2.83
N THR A 172 -7.31 -9.02 -2.09
CA THR A 172 -7.53 -7.58 -1.96
C THR A 172 -6.41 -6.82 -2.66
N PHE A 173 -6.77 -5.87 -3.51
CA PHE A 173 -5.86 -4.92 -4.14
C PHE A 173 -6.07 -3.55 -3.50
N PHE A 174 -5.00 -2.84 -3.12
CA PHE A 174 -5.06 -1.44 -2.73
C PHE A 174 -4.45 -0.62 -3.85
N THR A 175 -5.29 0.14 -4.54
CA THR A 175 -4.91 0.78 -5.80
C THR A 175 -4.72 2.28 -5.67
N LEU A 176 -3.72 2.82 -6.37
CA LEU A 176 -3.48 4.26 -6.46
C LEU A 176 -4.48 4.92 -7.39
N GLY A 177 -5.05 6.06 -6.98
CA GLY A 177 -6.00 6.83 -7.79
C GLY A 177 -5.45 7.20 -9.18
N MET A 178 -4.20 7.64 -9.25
CA MET A 178 -3.53 7.93 -10.53
C MET A 178 -3.45 6.69 -11.43
N ASN A 179 -3.22 5.51 -10.85
CA ASN A 179 -3.13 4.26 -11.60
C ASN A 179 -4.49 3.73 -12.03
N ILE A 180 -5.55 4.00 -11.27
CA ILE A 180 -6.94 3.74 -11.69
C ILE A 180 -7.26 4.53 -12.96
N VAL A 181 -6.91 5.82 -12.99
CA VAL A 181 -7.09 6.68 -14.17
C VAL A 181 -6.24 6.21 -15.34
N ARG A 182 -5.00 5.79 -15.10
CA ARG A 182 -4.07 5.33 -16.14
C ARG A 182 -4.43 3.97 -16.72
N TYR A 183 -4.97 3.06 -15.91
CA TYR A 183 -5.21 1.66 -16.28
C TYR A 183 -6.65 1.19 -16.05
N PRO A 184 -7.68 1.89 -16.58
CA PRO A 184 -9.09 1.60 -16.27
C PRO A 184 -9.53 0.20 -16.71
N LYS A 185 -9.01 -0.29 -17.83
CA LYS A 185 -9.30 -1.66 -18.32
C LYS A 185 -8.78 -2.73 -17.38
N ILE A 186 -7.63 -2.49 -16.75
CA ILE A 186 -7.02 -3.43 -15.80
C ILE A 186 -7.79 -3.37 -14.48
N TYR A 187 -8.09 -2.17 -13.99
CA TYR A 187 -8.94 -1.95 -12.82
C TYR A 187 -10.28 -2.71 -12.93
N ASN A 188 -11.01 -2.51 -14.03
CA ASN A 188 -12.27 -3.21 -14.29
C ASN A 188 -12.11 -4.74 -14.42
N LYS A 189 -10.94 -5.22 -14.84
CA LYS A 189 -10.63 -6.65 -14.87
C LYS A 189 -10.42 -7.23 -13.47
N ILE A 190 -9.86 -6.46 -12.54
CA ILE A 190 -9.77 -6.83 -11.12
C ILE A 190 -11.19 -6.99 -10.55
N LEU A 191 -12.06 -5.99 -10.75
CA LEU A 191 -13.46 -6.01 -10.33
C LEU A 191 -14.24 -7.18 -10.93
N LYS A 192 -14.16 -7.38 -12.26
CA LYS A 192 -14.88 -8.46 -12.96
C LYS A 192 -14.49 -9.86 -12.48
N LYS A 193 -13.26 -10.03 -11.97
CA LYS A 193 -12.79 -11.28 -11.36
C LYS A 193 -13.25 -11.46 -9.91
N GLY A 194 -13.94 -10.45 -9.35
CA GLY A 194 -14.50 -10.46 -8.01
C GLY A 194 -13.45 -10.33 -6.91
N HIS A 195 -12.28 -9.77 -7.21
CA HIS A 195 -11.33 -9.35 -6.18
C HIS A 195 -11.88 -8.11 -5.46
N LEU A 196 -11.48 -7.93 -4.20
CA LEU A 196 -11.79 -6.71 -3.46
C LEU A 196 -10.80 -5.62 -3.86
N ILE A 197 -11.27 -4.38 -3.99
CA ILE A 197 -10.41 -3.23 -4.24
C ILE A 197 -10.60 -2.19 -3.15
N GLY A 198 -9.53 -1.87 -2.43
CA GLY A 198 -9.43 -0.73 -1.53
C GLY A 198 -8.64 0.42 -2.15
N SER A 199 -8.70 1.58 -1.51
CA SER A 199 -7.89 2.75 -1.89
C SER A 199 -6.47 2.64 -1.35
N HIS A 200 -5.48 3.06 -2.13
CA HIS A 200 -4.11 3.29 -1.64
C HIS A 200 -3.71 4.77 -1.71
N THR A 201 -4.70 5.67 -1.58
CA THR A 201 -4.58 7.12 -1.82
C THR A 201 -4.41 7.48 -3.29
N TRP A 202 -4.32 8.78 -3.59
CA TRP A 202 -4.21 9.26 -4.96
C TRP A 202 -2.83 8.97 -5.56
N SER A 203 -1.76 9.38 -4.87
CA SER A 203 -0.40 9.41 -5.44
C SER A 203 0.69 8.87 -4.49
N HIS A 204 0.31 8.04 -3.52
CA HIS A 204 1.24 7.35 -2.62
C HIS A 204 2.02 8.28 -1.67
N LYS A 205 1.42 9.40 -1.25
CA LYS A 205 2.08 10.32 -0.31
C LYS A 205 2.09 9.76 1.11
N PHE A 206 3.16 10.07 1.86
CA PHE A 206 3.23 9.76 3.28
C PHE A 206 2.28 10.68 4.06
N LEU A 207 1.11 10.17 4.41
CA LEU A 207 0.02 10.98 4.96
C LEU A 207 0.39 11.78 6.22
N PRO A 208 1.21 11.27 7.17
CA PRO A 208 1.58 12.03 8.35
C PRO A 208 2.40 13.31 8.09
N SER A 209 3.07 13.45 6.92
CA SER A 209 3.77 14.69 6.57
C SER A 209 2.86 15.76 5.96
N LEU A 210 1.63 15.39 5.60
CA LEU A 210 0.67 16.27 4.92
C LEU A 210 -0.17 17.11 5.90
N SER A 211 -0.68 18.25 5.42
CA SER A 211 -1.75 18.96 6.11
C SER A 211 -3.05 18.15 6.04
N ASN A 212 -4.03 18.49 6.89
CA ASN A 212 -5.32 17.80 6.91
C ASN A 212 -6.03 17.91 5.55
N GLU A 213 -5.99 19.08 4.92
CA GLU A 213 -6.52 19.35 3.58
C GLU A 213 -5.88 18.45 2.52
N ASN A 214 -4.56 18.28 2.58
CA ASN A 214 -3.84 17.43 1.62
C ASN A 214 -4.11 15.94 1.86
N ILE A 215 -4.32 15.49 3.11
CA ILE A 215 -4.80 14.12 3.39
C ILE A 215 -6.19 13.92 2.79
N ILE A 216 -7.10 14.88 2.99
CA ILE A 216 -8.46 14.85 2.43
C ILE A 216 -8.40 14.78 0.91
N ALA A 217 -7.55 15.59 0.27
CA ALA A 217 -7.35 15.59 -1.17
C ALA A 217 -6.85 14.21 -1.68
N GLN A 218 -5.85 13.63 -1.02
CA GLN A 218 -5.31 12.31 -1.37
C GLN A 218 -6.38 11.19 -1.32
N LEU A 219 -7.28 11.23 -0.33
CA LEU A 219 -8.34 10.24 -0.20
C LEU A 219 -9.49 10.51 -1.19
N GLN A 220 -9.96 11.76 -1.27
CA GLN A 220 -11.14 12.12 -2.07
C GLN A 220 -10.89 11.95 -3.57
N TRP A 221 -9.70 12.33 -4.07
CA TRP A 221 -9.39 12.14 -5.49
C TRP A 221 -9.28 10.66 -5.88
N ALA A 222 -8.75 9.82 -4.98
CA ALA A 222 -8.78 8.37 -5.18
C ALA A 222 -10.22 7.84 -5.20
N ASN A 223 -11.08 8.29 -4.28
CA ASN A 223 -12.49 7.89 -4.22
C ASN A 223 -13.25 8.29 -5.50
N TRP A 224 -13.00 9.48 -6.05
CA TRP A 224 -13.60 9.92 -7.31
C TRP A 224 -13.11 9.11 -8.50
N ALA A 225 -11.84 8.73 -8.56
CA ALA A 225 -11.35 7.84 -9.61
C ALA A 225 -11.98 6.44 -9.50
N MET A 226 -12.12 5.89 -8.28
CA MET A 226 -12.81 4.60 -8.07
C MET A 226 -14.27 4.67 -8.50
N ASN A 227 -14.97 5.78 -8.21
CA ASN A 227 -16.33 6.01 -8.68
C ASN A 227 -16.38 6.11 -10.21
N ALA A 228 -15.58 7.00 -10.82
CA ALA A 228 -15.60 7.25 -12.25
C ALA A 228 -15.22 6.02 -13.09
N THR A 229 -14.36 5.14 -12.58
CA THR A 229 -13.87 3.97 -13.32
C THR A 229 -14.65 2.69 -13.02
N GLY A 230 -15.12 2.52 -11.78
CA GLY A 230 -15.71 1.26 -11.30
C GLY A 230 -17.08 1.39 -10.65
N ASN A 231 -17.66 2.58 -10.57
CA ASN A 231 -18.97 2.84 -9.99
C ASN A 231 -19.07 2.35 -8.53
N HIS A 232 -18.06 2.58 -7.71
CA HIS A 232 -18.12 2.28 -6.28
C HIS A 232 -17.24 3.21 -5.43
N LEU A 233 -17.51 3.26 -4.13
CA LEU A 233 -16.70 3.94 -3.12
C LEU A 233 -16.04 2.92 -2.18
N PRO A 234 -14.73 3.04 -1.92
CA PRO A 234 -14.01 2.08 -1.08
C PRO A 234 -14.48 2.13 0.37
N LYS A 235 -14.67 0.95 0.98
CA LYS A 235 -14.74 0.82 2.44
C LYS A 235 -13.35 0.72 3.07
N TRP A 236 -12.41 0.16 2.33
CA TRP A 236 -11.08 -0.19 2.80
C TRP A 236 -10.05 0.73 2.17
N TYR A 237 -9.06 1.15 2.96
CA TYR A 237 -7.87 1.78 2.42
C TYR A 237 -6.63 1.29 3.14
N ARG A 238 -5.50 1.37 2.46
CA ARG A 238 -4.20 1.15 3.06
C ARG A 238 -3.40 2.43 2.99
N PRO A 239 -2.89 2.95 4.12
CA PRO A 239 -2.01 4.11 4.10
C PRO A 239 -0.65 3.74 3.48
N PRO A 240 -0.15 4.49 2.50
CA PRO A 240 1.22 4.35 1.99
C PRO A 240 2.24 4.29 3.10
N TYR A 241 3.24 3.42 2.98
CA TYR A 241 4.30 3.17 3.96
C TYR A 241 3.82 2.64 5.33
N GLY A 242 2.53 2.33 5.48
CA GLY A 242 1.92 2.12 6.79
C GLY A 242 1.83 3.43 7.60
N GLY A 243 2.00 4.58 6.93
CA GLY A 243 2.05 5.92 7.50
C GLY A 243 0.68 6.38 7.95
N ILE A 244 0.35 6.12 9.20
CA ILE A 244 -0.96 6.46 9.77
C ILE A 244 -0.80 6.92 11.21
N ASP A 245 -1.36 8.10 11.48
CA ASP A 245 -1.56 8.66 12.81
C ASP A 245 -3.05 8.90 13.06
N ASP A 246 -3.39 9.44 14.23
CA ASP A 246 -4.79 9.67 14.60
C ASP A 246 -5.46 10.81 13.81
N ARG A 247 -4.69 11.71 13.17
CA ARG A 247 -5.26 12.67 12.20
C ARG A 247 -5.74 11.93 10.97
N VAL A 248 -4.87 11.08 10.41
CA VAL A 248 -5.16 10.26 9.23
C VAL A 248 -6.36 9.35 9.50
N ARG A 249 -6.40 8.68 10.65
CA ARG A 249 -7.56 7.85 11.05
C ARG A 249 -8.83 8.69 11.18
N SER A 250 -8.77 9.83 11.86
CA SER A 250 -9.94 10.70 12.05
C SER A 250 -10.51 11.14 10.70
N ILE A 251 -9.65 11.57 9.76
CA ILE A 251 -10.07 11.96 8.42
C ILE A 251 -10.67 10.78 7.65
N ALA A 252 -10.00 9.62 7.61
CA ALA A 252 -10.49 8.45 6.88
C ALA A 252 -11.85 7.94 7.41
N ARG A 253 -12.07 7.99 8.72
CA ARG A 253 -13.36 7.63 9.33
C ARG A 253 -14.49 8.55 8.90
N GLN A 254 -14.22 9.84 8.63
CA GLN A 254 -15.23 10.77 8.14
C GLN A 254 -15.67 10.45 6.69
N PHE A 255 -14.82 9.78 5.91
CA PHE A 255 -15.22 9.15 4.64
C PHE A 255 -15.96 7.81 4.81
N GLY A 256 -16.08 7.31 6.04
CA GLY A 256 -16.59 5.96 6.34
C GLY A 256 -15.58 4.84 6.06
N MET A 257 -14.33 5.17 5.75
CA MET A 257 -13.28 4.22 5.37
C MET A 257 -12.58 3.65 6.62
N GLN A 258 -12.07 2.43 6.49
CA GLN A 258 -11.29 1.75 7.53
C GLN A 258 -9.89 1.40 7.02
N ALA A 259 -8.90 1.59 7.88
CA ALA A 259 -7.51 1.31 7.55
C ALA A 259 -7.25 -0.20 7.57
N VAL A 260 -6.50 -0.66 6.56
CA VAL A 260 -6.02 -2.03 6.46
C VAL A 260 -4.51 -2.00 6.39
N LEU A 261 -3.90 -2.60 7.39
CA LEU A 261 -2.46 -2.75 7.58
C LEU A 261 -2.08 -4.21 7.29
N TRP A 262 -1.03 -4.70 7.94
CA TRP A 262 -0.53 -6.06 7.77
C TRP A 262 0.19 -6.53 9.04
N ASP A 263 0.28 -7.84 9.21
CA ASP A 263 1.07 -8.51 10.26
C ASP A 263 2.22 -9.33 9.67
N TYR A 264 2.31 -9.40 8.34
CA TYR A 264 3.45 -9.97 7.63
C TYR A 264 3.82 -9.16 6.39
N ASP A 265 5.04 -8.62 6.37
CA ASP A 265 5.63 -7.91 5.23
C ASP A 265 6.58 -8.85 4.47
N THR A 266 6.37 -8.99 3.16
CA THR A 266 7.27 -9.79 2.32
C THR A 266 8.59 -9.10 2.04
N PHE A 267 8.63 -7.77 2.16
CA PHE A 267 9.69 -6.89 1.68
C PHE A 267 10.02 -7.12 0.20
N ASP A 268 9.05 -7.53 -0.61
CA ASP A 268 9.24 -7.81 -2.04
C ASP A 268 9.76 -6.62 -2.85
N TRP A 269 9.39 -5.40 -2.46
CA TRP A 269 9.91 -4.14 -2.99
C TRP A 269 11.45 -4.03 -2.92
N GLN A 270 12.12 -4.73 -2.00
CA GLN A 270 13.59 -4.73 -1.90
C GLN A 270 14.29 -5.41 -3.09
N MET A 271 13.52 -6.09 -3.96
CA MET A 271 14.02 -6.58 -5.25
C MET A 271 14.18 -5.45 -6.28
N GLU A 272 13.49 -4.33 -6.09
CA GLU A 272 13.52 -3.18 -7.00
C GLU A 272 14.59 -2.15 -6.62
N THR A 273 15.29 -2.35 -5.50
CA THR A 273 16.41 -1.49 -5.11
C THR A 273 17.58 -1.67 -6.08
N ASN A 274 18.45 -0.66 -6.19
CA ASN A 274 19.66 -0.74 -7.01
C ASN A 274 20.93 -0.55 -6.15
N PRO A 275 21.70 -1.62 -5.85
CA PRO A 275 21.45 -3.01 -6.23
C PRO A 275 20.29 -3.65 -5.44
N PRO A 276 19.68 -4.75 -5.93
CA PRO A 276 18.63 -5.46 -5.19
C PRO A 276 19.15 -5.98 -3.85
N THR A 277 18.43 -5.66 -2.77
CA THR A 277 18.80 -6.04 -1.40
C THR A 277 18.10 -7.30 -0.92
N ARG A 278 17.11 -7.79 -1.67
CA ARG A 278 16.39 -9.05 -1.41
C ARG A 278 16.24 -9.85 -2.70
N LYS A 279 16.20 -11.19 -2.59
CA LYS A 279 15.98 -12.10 -3.72
C LYS A 279 14.63 -12.81 -3.59
N PRO A 280 14.03 -13.28 -4.70
CA PRO A 280 12.80 -14.08 -4.64
C PRO A 280 12.90 -15.31 -3.73
N SER A 281 14.07 -15.96 -3.68
CA SER A 281 14.32 -17.13 -2.82
C SER A 281 14.22 -16.82 -1.33
N ASP A 282 14.66 -15.63 -0.92
CA ASP A 282 14.65 -15.21 0.48
C ASP A 282 13.21 -14.94 0.94
N ILE A 283 12.45 -14.24 0.10
CA ILE A 283 11.01 -13.99 0.29
C ILE A 283 10.25 -15.30 0.48
N LEU A 284 10.42 -16.26 -0.44
CA LEU A 284 9.73 -17.54 -0.38
C LEU A 284 10.14 -18.38 0.84
N LYS A 285 11.41 -18.34 1.24
CA LYS A 285 11.90 -19.02 2.44
C LYS A 285 11.24 -18.44 3.69
N ASP A 286 11.19 -17.12 3.81
CA ASP A 286 10.63 -16.43 4.97
C ASP A 286 9.11 -16.64 5.06
N VAL A 287 8.38 -16.54 3.94
CA VAL A 287 6.94 -16.82 3.88
C VAL A 287 6.65 -18.26 4.33
N LYS A 288 7.43 -19.25 3.86
CA LYS A 288 7.26 -20.65 4.29
C LYS A 288 7.54 -20.82 5.77
N LYS A 289 8.50 -20.08 6.33
CA LYS A 289 8.80 -20.09 7.77
C LYS A 289 7.66 -19.47 8.57
N TRP A 290 7.09 -18.36 8.09
CA TRP A 290 5.94 -17.69 8.68
C TRP A 290 4.71 -18.60 8.71
N LYS A 291 4.36 -19.20 7.56
CA LYS A 291 3.25 -20.15 7.41
C LYS A 291 3.31 -21.30 8.41
N LYS A 292 4.50 -21.83 8.72
CA LYS A 292 4.66 -22.94 9.67
C LYS A 292 4.30 -22.56 11.11
N LYS A 293 4.23 -21.27 11.42
CA LYS A 293 4.01 -20.75 12.77
C LYS A 293 2.66 -20.05 12.93
N ASN A 294 1.97 -19.76 11.83
CA ASN A 294 0.77 -18.93 11.82
C ASN A 294 -0.26 -19.53 10.88
N ASP A 295 -1.47 -19.74 11.39
CA ASP A 295 -2.61 -20.22 10.62
C ASP A 295 -3.37 -19.08 9.91
N GLY A 296 -3.09 -17.83 10.31
CA GLY A 296 -3.68 -16.60 9.79
C GLY A 296 -2.65 -15.50 9.54
N GLY A 297 -3.06 -14.47 8.79
CA GLY A 297 -2.27 -13.26 8.57
C GLY A 297 -2.66 -12.51 7.30
N LEU A 298 -2.46 -11.21 7.30
CA LEU A 298 -2.53 -10.35 6.11
C LEU A 298 -1.11 -10.10 5.61
N ILE A 299 -0.85 -10.59 4.40
CA ILE A 299 0.47 -10.52 3.76
C ILE A 299 0.50 -9.29 2.85
N LEU A 300 1.48 -8.41 3.08
CA LEU A 300 1.77 -7.25 2.23
C LEU A 300 2.71 -7.65 1.07
N GLU A 301 2.24 -7.40 -0.15
CA GLU A 301 2.95 -7.57 -1.43
C GLU A 301 2.59 -6.41 -2.36
N HIS A 302 3.31 -6.25 -3.47
CA HIS A 302 3.09 -5.18 -4.44
C HIS A 302 2.88 -5.74 -5.85
N ASP A 303 1.95 -5.17 -6.61
CA ASP A 303 1.72 -5.57 -8.02
C ASP A 303 2.14 -4.50 -9.04
N ALA A 304 2.96 -3.53 -8.62
CA ALA A 304 3.53 -2.50 -9.49
C ALA A 304 4.57 -3.03 -10.49
N TYR A 305 5.41 -4.01 -10.10
CA TYR A 305 6.56 -4.46 -10.88
C TYR A 305 6.44 -5.92 -11.33
N ALA A 306 7.12 -6.27 -12.43
CA ALA A 306 7.05 -7.62 -13.00
C ALA A 306 7.66 -8.68 -12.08
N SER A 307 8.71 -8.31 -11.33
CA SER A 307 9.43 -9.10 -10.33
C SER A 307 8.60 -9.32 -9.07
N THR A 308 7.97 -8.28 -8.53
CA THR A 308 7.07 -8.41 -7.37
C THR A 308 5.84 -9.26 -7.72
N VAL A 309 5.25 -9.08 -8.90
CA VAL A 309 4.19 -9.98 -9.41
C VAL A 309 4.67 -11.42 -9.55
N ALA A 310 5.89 -11.64 -10.04
CA ALA A 310 6.42 -12.99 -10.21
C ALA A 310 6.58 -13.70 -8.86
N VAL A 311 7.18 -13.05 -7.86
CA VAL A 311 7.33 -13.64 -6.53
C VAL A 311 5.96 -13.81 -5.85
N GLY A 312 5.03 -12.88 -6.03
CA GLY A 312 3.72 -12.99 -5.39
C GLY A 312 2.85 -14.13 -5.93
N ILE A 313 3.03 -14.49 -7.20
CA ILE A 313 2.46 -15.74 -7.75
C ILE A 313 3.01 -16.97 -7.01
N ASP A 314 4.30 -16.98 -6.67
CA ASP A 314 4.94 -18.10 -5.99
C ASP A 314 4.61 -18.13 -4.48
N VAL A 315 4.47 -16.96 -3.84
CA VAL A 315 3.92 -16.82 -2.49
C VAL A 315 2.52 -17.43 -2.41
N GLY A 316 1.64 -17.09 -3.36
CA GLY A 316 0.29 -17.64 -3.42
C GLY A 316 0.24 -19.15 -3.55
N LYS A 317 1.12 -19.74 -4.38
CA LYS A 317 1.28 -21.21 -4.46
C LYS A 317 1.75 -21.81 -3.14
N SER A 318 2.63 -21.11 -2.41
CA SER A 318 3.23 -21.56 -1.16
C SER A 318 2.22 -21.54 0.00
N ILE A 319 1.43 -20.48 0.14
CA ILE A 319 0.47 -20.36 1.24
C ILE A 319 -0.82 -21.14 0.97
N GLY A 320 -1.24 -21.27 -0.28
CA GLY A 320 -2.38 -22.08 -0.71
C GLY A 320 -3.59 -21.25 -1.11
N LYS A 321 -4.70 -21.93 -1.41
CA LYS A 321 -5.92 -21.34 -1.97
C LYS A 321 -6.95 -20.87 -0.92
N ASP A 322 -6.76 -21.23 0.34
CA ASP A 322 -7.66 -20.88 1.44
C ASP A 322 -7.33 -19.48 1.96
N GLN A 323 -7.62 -18.49 1.11
CA GLN A 323 -7.38 -17.07 1.38
C GLN A 323 -8.70 -16.31 1.33
N LEU A 324 -8.76 -15.19 2.03
CA LEU A 324 -9.92 -14.32 2.11
C LEU A 324 -9.59 -12.92 1.57
N THR A 325 -10.61 -12.23 1.06
CA THR A 325 -10.53 -10.77 0.92
C THR A 325 -10.62 -10.14 2.31
N VAL A 326 -10.13 -8.91 2.47
CA VAL A 326 -10.16 -8.22 3.78
C VAL A 326 -11.58 -8.13 4.33
N ALA A 327 -12.55 -7.77 3.51
CA ALA A 327 -13.97 -7.74 3.92
C ALA A 327 -14.45 -9.09 4.48
N LYS A 328 -14.05 -10.21 3.86
CA LYS A 328 -14.39 -11.55 4.34
C LYS A 328 -13.64 -11.96 5.60
N CYS A 329 -12.39 -11.51 5.78
CA CYS A 329 -11.62 -11.76 7.00
C CYS A 329 -12.31 -11.23 8.25
N VAL A 330 -13.04 -10.12 8.11
CA VAL A 330 -13.68 -9.40 9.23
C VAL A 330 -15.20 -9.35 9.13
N GLU A 331 -15.78 -10.21 8.28
CA GLU A 331 -17.24 -10.36 8.10
C GLU A 331 -17.98 -9.04 7.84
N SER A 332 -17.41 -8.20 6.97
CA SER A 332 -17.91 -6.86 6.65
C SER A 332 -18.25 -6.72 5.16
N ILE A 333 -18.76 -5.54 4.78
CA ILE A 333 -19.13 -5.19 3.41
C ILE A 333 -17.89 -4.88 2.55
N ASP A 334 -18.00 -5.12 1.24
CA ASP A 334 -16.91 -4.86 0.30
C ASP A 334 -16.70 -3.34 0.07
N TYR A 335 -17.79 -2.58 -0.09
CA TYR A 335 -17.78 -1.17 -0.48
C TYR A 335 -18.78 -0.37 0.35
N ILE A 336 -18.48 0.91 0.58
CA ILE A 336 -19.44 1.84 1.24
C ILE A 336 -20.66 2.01 0.36
N ARG A 337 -20.43 2.10 -0.96
CA ARG A 337 -21.48 2.27 -1.96
C ARG A 337 -21.05 1.66 -3.29
N VAL A 338 -22.01 1.09 -3.98
CA VAL A 338 -21.94 0.73 -5.40
C VAL A 338 -23.04 1.52 -6.11
N PHE A 339 -22.72 2.12 -7.24
CA PHE A 339 -23.66 2.88 -8.07
C PHE A 339 -24.15 1.97 -9.19
N GLU A 340 -25.46 2.03 -9.47
CA GLU A 340 -26.13 1.24 -10.50
C GLU A 340 -25.94 1.82 -11.91
#